data_AF-A0A9D8LXI8-F1
#
_entry.id   AF-A0A9D8LXI8-F1
#
_cell.length_a   1.000
_cell.length_b   1.000
_cell.length_c   1.000
_cell.angle_alpha   90.00
_cell.angle_beta   90.00
_cell.angle_gamma   90.00
#
_symmetry.space_group_name_H-M   'P 1'
#
loop_
_entity.id
_entity.type
_entity.pdbx_description
1 polymer ?
#
loop_
_entity_poly.entity_id
_entity_poly.type
_entity_poly.pdbx_seq_one_letter_code
_entity_poly.pdbx_strand_id
1 'polypeptide(L)'
;DKDGLILSLLAAEMTARGLDPGERYESLADRYGRPAYRRVDAPATAPQKAALARLSAEQVGAGELAGEPIVEVLTAAPGNGAPIGGVKVVAESGWFAARPSGTEDVYKVYAESFRGDGHLERVLREAQAIVDAALAGATG
;
A
#
# COMPACT_ATOMS: atom_id res chain seq x y z
N ASP A 1 8.35 -15.16 16.67
CA ASP A 1 6.94 -15.32 16.27
C ASP A 1 6.15 -14.08 16.68
N LYS A 2 4.94 -13.88 16.18
CA LYS A 2 4.02 -12.84 16.67
C LYS A 2 3.32 -13.34 17.94
N ASP A 3 3.19 -12.49 18.94
CA ASP A 3 2.54 -12.83 20.21
C ASP A 3 1.29 -11.97 20.42
N GLY A 4 0.12 -12.59 20.33
CA GLY A 4 -1.17 -11.91 20.49
C GLY A 4 -1.55 -11.68 21.95
N LEU A 5 -1.00 -12.47 22.88
CA LEU A 5 -1.30 -12.33 24.30
C LEU A 5 -0.68 -11.03 24.83
N ILE A 6 0.59 -10.76 24.50
CA ILE A 6 1.25 -9.53 24.93
C ILE A 6 0.59 -8.28 24.33
N LEU A 7 0.13 -8.33 23.07
CA LEU A 7 -0.58 -7.19 22.46
C LEU A 7 -1.94 -6.94 23.14
N SER A 8 -2.61 -8.00 23.58
CA SER A 8 -3.87 -7.89 24.33
C SER A 8 -3.64 -7.29 25.73
N LEU A 9 -2.57 -7.72 26.42
CA LEU A 9 -2.18 -7.16 27.71
C LEU A 9 -1.73 -5.69 27.59
N LEU A 10 -1.05 -5.33 26.50
CA LEU A 10 -0.69 -3.93 26.21
C LEU A 10 -1.93 -3.06 26.04
N ALA A 11 -2.95 -3.53 25.32
CA ALA A 11 -4.22 -2.80 25.19
C ALA A 11 -4.85 -2.56 26.58
N ALA A 12 -4.85 -3.57 27.45
CA ALA A 12 -5.34 -3.45 28.82
C ALA A 12 -4.51 -2.44 29.64
N GLU A 13 -3.17 -2.44 29.51
CA GLU A 13 -2.31 -1.45 30.16
C GLU A 13 -2.61 -0.02 29.67
N MET A 14 -2.77 0.17 28.36
CA MET A 14 -3.09 1.48 27.77
C MET A 14 -4.37 2.07 28.34
N THR A 15 -5.43 1.24 28.44
CA THR A 15 -6.71 1.60 29.06
C THR A 15 -6.54 1.90 30.55
N ALA A 16 -5.83 1.06 31.30
CA ALA A 16 -5.59 1.27 32.73
C ALA A 16 -4.82 2.57 33.03
N ARG A 17 -4.09 3.12 32.04
CA ARG A 17 -3.30 4.35 32.14
C ARG A 17 -3.98 5.59 31.56
N GLY A 18 -5.23 5.49 31.09
CA GLY A 18 -6.01 6.67 30.70
C GLY A 18 -7.00 6.39 29.57
N LEU A 19 -6.50 6.32 28.34
CA LEU A 19 -7.32 6.14 27.14
C LEU A 19 -7.19 4.73 26.60
N ASP A 20 -8.31 4.15 26.17
CA ASP A 20 -8.26 2.89 25.44
C ASP A 20 -7.61 3.07 24.05
N PRO A 21 -7.16 1.98 23.38
CA PRO A 21 -6.51 2.09 22.08
C PRO A 21 -7.36 2.76 20.99
N GLY A 22 -8.69 2.61 21.04
CA GLY A 22 -9.62 3.26 20.11
C GLY A 22 -9.67 4.76 20.33
N GLU A 23 -9.83 5.22 21.56
CA GLU A 23 -9.80 6.66 21.90
C GLU A 23 -8.45 7.30 21.56
N ARG A 24 -7.35 6.57 21.77
CA ARG A 24 -6.01 7.03 21.35
C ARG A 24 -5.91 7.14 19.83
N TYR A 25 -6.48 6.19 19.09
CA TYR A 25 -6.54 6.28 17.64
C TYR A 25 -7.33 7.51 17.18
N GLU A 26 -8.47 7.81 17.81
CA GLU A 26 -9.24 9.02 17.49
C GLU A 26 -8.39 10.29 17.70
N SER A 27 -7.63 10.36 18.79
CA SER A 27 -6.69 11.48 19.02
C SER A 27 -5.59 11.60 17.96
N LEU A 28 -5.12 10.46 17.41
CA LEU A 28 -4.15 10.43 16.31
C LEU A 28 -4.79 10.88 14.99
N ALA A 29 -6.00 10.41 14.71
CA ALA A 29 -6.76 10.77 13.52
C ALA A 29 -7.10 12.27 13.50
N ASP A 30 -7.43 12.86 14.65
CA ASP A 30 -7.64 14.30 14.78
C ASP A 30 -6.38 15.11 14.52
N ARG A 31 -5.22 14.60 14.98
CA ARG A 31 -3.93 15.31 14.85
C ARG A 31 -3.30 15.18 13.45
N TYR A 32 -3.40 14.01 12.84
CA TYR A 32 -2.65 13.65 11.63
C TYR A 32 -3.54 13.39 10.42
N GLY A 33 -4.86 13.46 10.58
CA GLY A 33 -5.83 13.07 9.55
C GLY A 33 -6.22 11.60 9.65
N ARG A 34 -7.46 11.30 9.23
CA ARG A 34 -8.00 9.94 9.22
C ARG A 34 -7.68 9.23 7.90
N PRO A 35 -6.95 8.11 7.92
CA PRO A 35 -6.71 7.33 6.71
C PRO A 35 -7.95 6.51 6.33
N ALA A 36 -8.25 6.50 5.04
CA ALA A 36 -9.07 5.49 4.39
C ALA A 36 -8.14 4.44 3.78
N TYR A 37 -8.37 3.16 4.09
CA TYR A 37 -7.52 2.05 3.66
C TYR A 37 -8.32 0.94 3.00
N ARG A 38 -7.80 0.35 1.92
CA ARG A 38 -8.39 -0.86 1.32
C ARG A 38 -7.33 -1.75 0.69
N ARG A 39 -7.63 -3.05 0.69
CA ARG A 39 -6.96 -4.05 -0.16
C ARG A 39 -7.94 -4.56 -1.20
N VAL A 40 -7.53 -4.58 -2.47
CA VAL A 40 -8.27 -5.19 -3.56
C VAL A 40 -7.39 -6.19 -4.31
N ASP A 41 -8.02 -7.13 -4.99
CA ASP A 41 -7.34 -8.11 -5.83
C ASP A 41 -7.61 -7.77 -7.30
N ALA A 42 -6.59 -7.93 -8.14
CA ALA A 42 -6.62 -7.61 -9.55
C ALA A 42 -6.17 -8.82 -10.37
N PRO A 43 -6.85 -9.17 -11.48
CA PRO A 43 -6.50 -10.33 -12.27
C PRO A 43 -5.10 -10.18 -12.87
N ALA A 44 -4.30 -11.25 -12.82
CA ALA A 44 -3.02 -11.29 -13.51
C ALA A 44 -2.63 -12.70 -13.91
N THR A 45 -2.18 -12.82 -15.14
CA THR A 45 -1.57 -14.04 -15.68
C THR A 45 -0.25 -14.37 -14.97
N ALA A 46 0.19 -15.62 -15.05
CA ALA A 46 1.48 -16.03 -14.48
C ALA A 46 2.68 -15.19 -14.99
N PRO A 47 2.78 -14.84 -16.30
CA PRO A 47 3.81 -13.92 -16.78
C PRO A 47 3.72 -12.53 -16.16
N GLN A 48 2.53 -11.95 -16.03
CA GLN A 48 2.32 -10.65 -15.39
C GLN A 48 2.73 -10.66 -13.92
N LYS A 49 2.42 -11.74 -13.18
CA LYS A 49 2.86 -11.91 -11.78
C LYS A 49 4.39 -11.99 -11.66
N ALA A 50 5.03 -12.72 -12.56
CA ALA A 50 6.48 -12.85 -12.59
C ALA A 50 7.18 -11.51 -12.93
N ALA A 51 6.60 -10.75 -13.87
CA ALA A 51 7.06 -9.42 -14.21
C ALA A 51 6.88 -8.44 -13.03
N LEU A 52 5.71 -8.44 -12.37
CA LEU A 52 5.45 -7.61 -11.19
C LEU A 52 6.44 -7.89 -10.05
N ALA A 53 6.78 -9.16 -9.83
CA ALA A 53 7.76 -9.55 -8.79
C ALA A 53 9.16 -8.96 -9.02
N ARG A 54 9.49 -8.60 -10.27
CA ARG A 54 10.80 -8.11 -10.72
C ARG A 54 10.76 -6.68 -11.24
N LEU A 55 9.63 -5.98 -11.07
CA LEU A 55 9.45 -4.63 -11.57
C LEU A 55 10.53 -3.72 -10.96
N SER A 56 11.15 -2.88 -11.79
CA SER A 56 12.06 -1.83 -11.35
C SER A 56 11.31 -0.50 -11.20
N ALA A 57 11.86 0.43 -10.41
CA ALA A 57 11.22 1.71 -10.18
C ALA A 57 11.11 2.54 -11.48
N GLU A 58 12.09 2.41 -12.37
CA GLU A 58 12.17 3.12 -13.65
C GLU A 58 11.09 2.67 -14.63
N GLN A 59 10.51 1.48 -14.45
CA GLN A 59 9.39 0.99 -15.26
C GLN A 59 8.06 1.66 -14.89
N VAL A 60 7.99 2.36 -13.75
CA VAL A 60 6.83 3.16 -13.36
C VAL A 60 6.95 4.55 -13.96
N GLY A 61 6.36 4.74 -15.14
CA GLY A 61 6.41 6.01 -15.88
C GLY A 61 5.41 7.09 -15.43
N ALA A 62 4.59 6.82 -14.41
CA ALA A 62 3.60 7.79 -13.93
C ALA A 62 4.26 8.91 -13.13
N GLY A 63 3.83 10.16 -13.38
CA GLY A 63 4.30 11.34 -12.63
C GLY A 63 3.38 11.74 -11.48
N GLU A 64 2.14 11.24 -11.46
CA GLU A 64 1.11 11.60 -10.48
C GLU A 64 0.33 10.37 -10.02
N LEU A 65 -0.24 10.47 -8.81
CA LEU A 65 -1.17 9.54 -8.22
C LEU A 65 -2.31 10.32 -7.57
N ALA A 66 -3.54 10.10 -8.05
CA ALA A 66 -4.77 10.74 -7.61
C ALA A 66 -4.77 12.29 -7.67
N GLY A 67 -3.96 12.84 -8.59
CA GLY A 67 -3.79 14.29 -8.80
C GLY A 67 -2.67 14.92 -7.96
N GLU A 68 -1.85 14.12 -7.29
CA GLU A 68 -0.67 14.57 -6.54
C GLU A 68 0.61 14.02 -7.17
N PRO A 69 1.72 14.78 -7.21
CA PRO A 69 3.00 14.29 -7.70
C PRO A 69 3.44 13.03 -6.96
N ILE A 70 3.94 12.04 -7.70
CA ILE A 70 4.61 10.88 -7.12
C ILE A 70 5.95 11.35 -6.54
N VAL A 71 6.14 11.12 -5.24
CA VAL A 71 7.35 11.51 -4.51
C VAL A 71 8.32 10.34 -4.32
N GLU A 72 7.82 9.10 -4.41
CA GLU A 72 8.65 7.91 -4.24
C GLU A 72 8.08 6.71 -5.00
N VAL A 73 8.96 5.94 -5.64
CA VAL A 73 8.67 4.62 -6.21
C VAL A 73 9.67 3.62 -5.63
N LEU A 74 9.15 2.60 -4.96
CA LEU A 74 9.93 1.65 -4.18
C LEU A 74 9.71 0.22 -4.69
N THR A 75 10.82 -0.48 -4.95
CA THR A 75 10.84 -1.93 -5.24
C THR A 75 11.68 -2.72 -4.22
N ALA A 76 12.31 -1.99 -3.30
CA ALA A 76 12.98 -2.50 -2.12
C ALA A 76 12.51 -1.73 -0.87
N ALA A 77 12.54 -2.39 0.29
CA ALA A 77 12.12 -1.79 1.54
C ALA A 77 13.20 -0.82 2.05
N PRO A 78 12.86 0.45 2.35
CA PRO A 78 13.86 1.46 2.72
C PRO A 78 14.60 1.14 4.04
N GLY A 79 13.98 0.38 4.94
CA GLY A 79 14.58 0.05 6.24
C GLY A 79 15.71 -0.98 6.20
N ASN A 80 15.77 -1.85 5.18
CA ASN A 80 16.77 -2.93 5.11
C ASN A 80 17.26 -3.26 3.70
N GLY A 81 16.79 -2.55 2.66
CA GLY A 81 17.16 -2.79 1.27
C GLY A 81 16.64 -4.10 0.67
N ALA A 82 15.84 -4.89 1.40
CA ALA A 82 15.34 -6.15 0.88
C ALA A 82 14.29 -5.90 -0.22
N PRO A 83 14.30 -6.67 -1.33
CA PRO A 83 13.30 -6.53 -2.38
C PRO A 83 11.89 -6.82 -1.82
N ILE A 84 10.92 -5.98 -2.17
CA ILE A 84 9.53 -6.19 -1.70
C ILE A 84 8.78 -7.22 -2.55
N GLY A 85 9.31 -7.56 -3.73
CA GLY A 85 8.68 -8.46 -4.70
C GLY A 85 7.38 -7.86 -5.24
N GLY A 86 7.49 -6.68 -5.84
CA GLY A 86 6.38 -5.83 -6.24
C GLY A 86 6.82 -4.36 -6.29
N VAL A 87 5.86 -3.46 -6.23
CA VAL A 87 6.10 -2.01 -6.23
C VAL A 87 5.26 -1.30 -5.17
N LYS A 88 5.79 -0.22 -4.59
CA LYS A 88 5.05 0.75 -3.80
C LYS A 88 5.26 2.14 -4.40
N VAL A 89 4.18 2.88 -4.59
CA VAL A 89 4.19 4.25 -5.11
C VAL A 89 3.58 5.16 -4.06
N VAL A 90 4.24 6.28 -3.80
CA VAL A 90 3.89 7.22 -2.73
C VAL A 90 3.68 8.61 -3.33
N ALA A 91 2.57 9.24 -2.94
CA ALA A 91 2.28 10.66 -3.11
C ALA A 91 2.05 11.29 -1.73
N GLU A 92 1.82 12.60 -1.67
CA GLU A 92 1.70 13.35 -0.41
C GLU A 92 0.58 12.81 0.50
N SER A 93 -0.63 12.63 -0.04
CA SER A 93 -1.80 12.25 0.76
C SER A 93 -2.15 10.77 0.66
N GLY A 94 -1.40 9.97 -0.08
CA GLY A 94 -1.77 8.57 -0.32
C GLY A 94 -0.68 7.75 -0.96
N TRP A 95 -0.85 6.43 -0.91
CA TRP A 95 0.07 5.49 -1.49
C TRP A 95 -0.66 4.23 -1.95
N PHE A 96 -0.04 3.48 -2.85
CA PHE A 96 -0.43 2.10 -3.11
C PHE A 96 0.79 1.18 -3.14
N ALA A 97 0.58 -0.11 -2.87
CA ALA A 97 1.55 -1.15 -3.08
C ALA A 97 0.90 -2.34 -3.80
N ALA A 98 1.58 -2.87 -4.81
CA ALA A 98 1.13 -4.00 -5.61
C ALA A 98 2.12 -5.17 -5.50
N ARG A 99 1.61 -6.36 -5.17
CA ARG A 99 2.42 -7.59 -5.06
C ARG A 99 1.67 -8.79 -5.65
N PRO A 100 2.36 -9.72 -6.34
CA PRO A 100 1.71 -10.90 -6.89
C PRO A 100 1.18 -11.80 -5.77
N SER A 101 -0.01 -12.40 -5.98
CA SER A 101 -0.52 -13.40 -5.06
C SER A 101 0.32 -14.69 -5.12
N GLY A 102 0.60 -15.29 -3.97
CA GLY A 102 1.34 -16.56 -3.90
C GLY A 102 0.52 -17.77 -4.34
N THR A 103 -0.81 -17.67 -4.34
CA THR A 103 -1.71 -18.82 -4.46
C THR A 103 -2.70 -18.73 -5.62
N GLU A 104 -3.01 -17.52 -6.09
CA GLU A 104 -4.08 -17.25 -7.06
C GLU A 104 -3.56 -16.46 -8.26
N ASP A 105 -4.26 -16.51 -9.39
CA ASP A 105 -3.94 -15.75 -10.62
C ASP A 105 -4.40 -14.28 -10.52
N VAL A 106 -3.99 -13.65 -9.43
CA VAL A 106 -4.22 -12.24 -9.11
C VAL A 106 -2.94 -11.61 -8.57
N TYR A 107 -2.87 -10.29 -8.58
CA TYR A 107 -2.02 -9.52 -7.69
C TYR A 107 -2.87 -8.72 -6.71
N LYS A 108 -2.28 -8.38 -5.56
CA LYS A 108 -2.94 -7.67 -4.48
C LYS A 108 -2.49 -6.22 -4.51
N VAL A 109 -3.45 -5.31 -4.49
CA VAL A 109 -3.21 -3.86 -4.34
C VAL A 109 -3.65 -3.46 -2.94
N TYR A 110 -2.73 -2.86 -2.20
CA TYR A 110 -2.96 -2.23 -0.91
C TYR A 110 -2.90 -0.74 -1.14
N ALA A 111 -3.89 0.02 -0.67
CA ALA A 111 -3.90 1.46 -0.84
C ALA A 111 -4.42 2.18 0.40
N GLU A 112 -3.89 3.37 0.62
CA GLU A 112 -4.29 4.26 1.70
C GLU A 112 -4.39 5.70 1.20
N SER A 113 -5.29 6.47 1.80
CA SER A 113 -5.50 7.88 1.51
C SER A 113 -5.91 8.64 2.77
N PHE A 114 -5.24 9.76 3.05
CA PHE A 114 -5.61 10.70 4.11
C PHE A 114 -6.67 11.72 3.67
N ARG A 115 -7.19 11.60 2.44
CA ARG A 115 -8.25 12.46 1.88
C ARG A 115 -9.61 11.76 1.79
N GLY A 116 -9.77 10.65 2.51
CA GLY A 116 -11.01 9.87 2.60
C GLY A 116 -11.27 8.96 1.40
N ASP A 117 -12.46 8.34 1.41
CA ASP A 117 -12.83 7.24 0.50
C ASP A 117 -12.86 7.64 -0.97
N GLY A 118 -13.41 8.82 -1.30
CA GLY A 118 -13.46 9.29 -2.68
C GLY A 118 -12.08 9.45 -3.32
N HIS A 119 -11.08 9.84 -2.53
CA HIS A 119 -9.69 9.90 -2.97
C HIS A 119 -9.06 8.50 -3.03
N LEU A 120 -9.35 7.63 -2.05
CA LEU A 120 -8.91 6.23 -2.07
C LEU A 120 -9.38 5.49 -3.33
N GLU A 121 -10.61 5.71 -3.79
CA GLU A 121 -11.11 5.11 -5.04
C GLU A 121 -10.34 5.59 -6.28
N ARG A 122 -9.82 6.82 -6.27
CA ARG A 122 -8.93 7.31 -7.34
C ARG A 122 -7.58 6.63 -7.25
N VAL A 123 -6.98 6.58 -6.05
CA VAL A 123 -5.71 5.87 -5.81
C VAL A 123 -5.78 4.42 -6.29
N LEU A 124 -6.84 3.69 -5.96
CA LEU A 124 -7.01 2.29 -6.37
C LEU A 124 -7.15 2.12 -7.90
N ARG A 125 -7.94 2.97 -8.55
CA ARG A 125 -8.10 2.91 -10.01
C ARG A 125 -6.80 3.24 -10.73
N GLU A 126 -6.10 4.27 -10.29
CA GLU A 126 -4.83 4.66 -10.88
C GLU A 126 -3.73 3.65 -10.58
N ALA A 127 -3.71 3.06 -9.39
CA ALA A 127 -2.79 1.97 -9.05
C ALA A 127 -2.86 0.81 -10.05
N GLN A 128 -4.08 0.37 -10.39
CA GLN A 128 -4.29 -0.67 -11.39
C GLN A 128 -3.74 -0.25 -12.76
N ALA A 129 -4.11 0.95 -13.22
CA ALA A 129 -3.67 1.46 -14.52
C ALA A 129 -2.14 1.61 -14.62
N ILE A 130 -1.51 2.10 -13.55
CA ILE A 130 -0.06 2.28 -13.46
C ILE A 130 0.66 0.91 -13.52
N VAL A 131 0.19 -0.07 -12.75
CA VAL A 131 0.76 -1.42 -12.76
C VAL A 131 0.58 -2.07 -14.13
N ASP A 132 -0.61 -2.02 -14.70
CA ASP A 132 -0.89 -2.63 -16.00
C ASP A 132 -0.04 -2.01 -17.12
N ALA A 133 0.16 -0.69 -17.11
CA ALA A 133 1.04 0.02 -18.04
C ALA A 133 2.51 -0.40 -17.87
N ALA A 134 3.00 -0.48 -16.62
CA ALA A 134 4.38 -0.90 -16.33
C ALA A 134 4.63 -2.34 -16.78
N LEU A 135 3.65 -3.23 -16.64
CA LEU A 135 3.73 -4.62 -17.09
C LEU A 135 3.71 -4.75 -18.63
N ALA A 136 2.96 -3.91 -19.33
CA ALA A 136 2.95 -3.89 -20.80
C ALA A 136 4.29 -3.41 -21.38
N GLY A 137 4.91 -2.40 -20.75
CA GLY A 137 6.24 -1.90 -21.15
C GLY A 137 7.38 -2.89 -20.90
N ALA A 138 7.21 -3.83 -19.97
CA ALA A 138 8.21 -4.87 -19.67
C ALA A 138 8.28 -6.00 -20.70
N THR A 139 7.31 -6.09 -21.62
CA THR A 139 7.24 -7.11 -22.67
C THR A 139 7.82 -6.67 -24.03
N GLY A 140 8.42 -5.47 -24.09
CA GLY A 140 9.07 -4.90 -25.27
C GLY A 140 10.58 -5.05 -25.28
#